data_AF-A0A1W9WSM5-F1
#
_entry.id   AF-A0A1W9WSM5-F1
#
_cell.length_a   1.000
_cell.length_b   1.000
_cell.length_c   1.000
_cell.angle_alpha   90.00
_cell.angle_beta   90.00
_cell.angle_gamma   90.00
#
_symmetry.space_group_name_H-M   'P 1'
#
loop_
_entity.id
_entity.type
_entity.pdbx_description
1 polymer ?
#
loop_
_entity_poly.entity_id
_entity_poly.type
_entity_poly.pdbx_seq_one_letter_code
_entity_poly.pdbx_strand_id
1 'polypeptide(L)' 'MEKHFKGGKFFNRYRITGRLIAESPLHIGDGEMASNPARMPQADESEEAHKFTTVMADVNGRAYIPGSTLKSREISGPG' A
#
# COMPACT_ATOMS: atom_id res chain seq x y z
N MET A 1 -33.28 -8.28 27.12
CA MET A 1 -32.04 -9.09 27.20
C MET A 1 -30.96 -8.32 26.46
N GLU A 2 -30.11 -7.61 27.19
CA GLU A 2 -29.08 -6.75 26.58
C GLU A 2 -27.90 -7.61 26.09
N LYS A 3 -27.52 -7.45 24.81
CA LYS A 3 -26.38 -8.14 24.22
C LYS A 3 -25.11 -7.40 24.60
N HIS A 4 -24.33 -7.95 25.52
CA HIS A 4 -22.99 -7.45 25.83
C HIS A 4 -21.97 -8.01 24.82
N PHE A 5 -21.31 -7.14 24.06
CA PHE A 5 -20.15 -7.52 23.25
C PHE A 5 -18.93 -7.76 24.15
N LYS A 6 -18.12 -8.77 23.81
CA LYS A 6 -16.87 -9.11 24.53
C LYS A 6 -15.82 -8.02 24.33
N GLY A 7 -15.82 -7.04 25.21
CA GLY A 7 -14.78 -6.03 25.31
C GLY A 7 -15.04 -5.24 26.58
N GLY A 8 -14.04 -5.17 27.47
CA GLY A 8 -14.12 -4.33 28.66
C GLY A 8 -14.54 -2.90 28.32
N LYS A 9 -14.94 -2.12 29.34
CA LYS A 9 -15.37 -0.73 29.18
C LYS A 9 -14.37 0.03 28.30
N PHE A 10 -14.77 0.35 27.08
CA PHE A 10 -13.94 1.07 26.11
C PHE A 10 -13.92 2.54 26.54
N PHE A 11 -12.86 2.97 27.21
CA PHE A 11 -12.86 4.26 27.88
C PHE A 11 -12.62 5.43 26.93
N ASN A 12 -11.80 5.30 25.87
CA ASN A 12 -11.50 6.42 24.97
C ASN A 12 -11.05 5.96 23.57
N ARG A 13 -11.53 6.64 22.51
CA ARG A 13 -11.00 6.56 21.13
C ARG A 13 -10.37 7.89 20.76
N TYR A 14 -9.07 7.90 20.50
CA TYR A 14 -8.39 9.07 19.95
C TYR A 14 -8.30 8.96 18.43
N ARG A 15 -8.58 10.06 17.74
CA ARG A 15 -8.43 10.16 16.28
C ARG A 15 -7.28 11.10 15.97
N ILE A 16 -6.22 10.57 15.36
CA ILE A 16 -5.10 11.36 14.86
C ILE A 16 -5.33 11.60 13.37
N THR A 17 -5.26 12.86 12.94
CA THR A 17 -5.43 13.27 11.54
C THR A 17 -4.26 14.13 11.11
N GLY A 18 -3.78 13.92 9.89
CA GLY A 18 -2.69 14.69 9.30
C GLY A 18 -2.53 14.38 7.81
N ARG A 19 -1.52 14.99 7.19
CA ARG A 19 -1.15 14.75 5.80
C ARG A 19 0.23 14.12 5.75
N LEU A 20 0.36 13.01 5.02
CA LEU A 20 1.65 12.44 4.66
C LEU A 20 2.08 13.04 3.32
N ILE A 21 3.32 13.52 3.26
CA ILE A 21 3.94 14.07 2.04
C ILE A 21 5.21 13.24 1.78
N ALA A 22 5.34 12.74 0.56
CA ALA A 22 6.55 12.06 0.13
C ALA A 22 7.56 13.11 -0.36
N GLU A 23 8.69 13.24 0.33
CA GLU A 23 9.78 14.16 -0.05
C GLU A 23 10.53 13.69 -1.31
N SER A 24 10.42 12.40 -1.63
CA SER A 24 10.96 11.77 -2.84
C SER A 24 9.91 10.85 -3.46
N PRO A 25 10.09 10.40 -4.73
CA PRO A 25 9.17 9.46 -5.36
C PRO A 25 9.00 8.19 -4.51
N LEU A 26 7.76 7.89 -4.12
CA LEU A 26 7.41 6.73 -3.31
C LEU A 26 6.83 5.62 -4.20
N HIS A 27 7.40 4.42 -4.09
CA HIS A 27 6.91 3.21 -4.77
C HIS A 27 6.44 2.18 -3.73
N ILE A 28 5.17 1.79 -3.80
CA ILE A 28 4.60 0.70 -2.99
C ILE A 28 4.02 -0.33 -3.97
N GLY A 29 4.69 -1.48 -4.08
CA GLY A 29 4.27 -2.55 -4.99
C GLY A 29 2.98 -3.23 -4.55
N ASP A 30 2.16 -3.64 -5.51
CA ASP A 30 1.02 -4.54 -5.31
C ASP A 30 1.37 -6.03 -5.43
N GLY A 31 2.61 -6.32 -5.84
CA GLY A 31 3.10 -7.67 -6.08
C GLY A 31 2.86 -8.17 -7.51
N GLU A 32 2.22 -7.36 -8.35
CA GLU A 32 2.03 -7.65 -9.77
C GLU A 32 3.16 -7.02 -10.61
N MET A 33 3.27 -7.51 -11.84
CA MET A 33 4.15 -6.93 -12.86
C MET A 33 3.36 -6.66 -14.12
N ALA A 34 3.52 -5.48 -14.68
CA ALA A 34 2.91 -5.09 -15.94
C ALA A 34 3.98 -4.83 -17.01
N SER A 35 3.63 -5.08 -18.26
CA SER A 35 4.35 -4.52 -19.41
C SER A 35 3.57 -3.31 -19.93
N ASN A 36 4.29 -2.32 -20.47
CA ASN A 36 3.68 -1.17 -21.11
C ASN A 36 4.39 -0.92 -22.43
N PRO A 37 3.78 -1.30 -23.56
CA PRO A 37 4.40 -1.12 -24.88
C PRO A 37 4.65 0.36 -25.20
N ALA A 38 3.89 1.29 -24.61
CA ALA A 38 4.12 2.72 -24.80
C ALA A 38 5.33 3.28 -24.02
N ARG A 39 5.92 2.49 -23.11
CA ARG A 39 7.16 2.83 -22.40
C ARG A 39 8.39 2.14 -23.00
N MET A 40 8.23 1.37 -24.06
CA MET A 40 9.36 0.78 -24.78
C MET A 40 10.02 1.87 -25.63
N PRO A 41 11.35 2.03 -25.58
CA PRO A 41 12.05 2.72 -26.66
C PRO A 41 11.71 1.99 -27.96
N GLN A 42 11.57 2.72 -29.07
CA GLN A 42 11.43 2.12 -30.40
C GLN A 42 12.70 1.29 -30.70
N ALA A 43 12.73 0.03 -30.30
CA ALA A 43 13.82 -0.89 -30.56
C ALA A 43 13.24 -2.29 -30.75
N ASP A 44 13.51 -2.80 -31.96
CA ASP A 44 13.48 -4.16 -32.47
C ASP A 44 12.43 -5.12 -31.90
N GLU A 45 11.55 -5.58 -32.80
CA GLU A 45 10.40 -6.49 -32.59
C GLU A 45 10.75 -7.86 -31.95
N SER A 46 11.99 -8.07 -31.51
CA SER A 46 12.51 -9.33 -30.96
C SER A 46 12.72 -9.34 -29.44
N GLU A 47 12.64 -8.21 -28.74
CA GLU A 47 12.82 -8.20 -27.27
C GLU A 47 11.48 -8.29 -26.54
N GLU A 48 11.33 -9.30 -25.68
CA GLU A 48 10.15 -9.42 -24.80
C GLU A 48 9.94 -8.12 -24.01
N ALA A 49 8.73 -7.58 -24.07
CA ALA A 49 8.40 -6.32 -23.40
C ALA A 49 8.80 -6.35 -21.92
N HIS A 50 9.73 -5.47 -21.53
CA HIS A 50 10.21 -5.40 -20.15
C HIS A 50 9.05 -5.24 -19.17
N LYS A 51 8.98 -6.15 -18.21
CA LYS A 51 8.00 -6.11 -17.12
C LYS A 51 8.52 -5.20 -16.01
N PHE A 52 7.66 -4.36 -15.47
CA PHE A 52 7.95 -3.51 -14.31
C PHE A 52 6.95 -3.78 -13.19
N THR A 53 7.36 -3.53 -11.95
CA THR A 53 6.49 -3.67 -10.77
C THR A 53 5.44 -2.56 -10.77
N THR A 54 4.19 -2.95 -10.55
CA THR A 54 3.05 -2.03 -10.46
C THR A 54 2.95 -1.39 -9.08
N VAL A 55 2.13 -0.34 -8.95
CA VAL A 55 1.94 0.41 -7.71
C VAL A 55 0.54 0.16 -7.18
N MET A 56 0.42 -0.03 -5.86
CA MET A 56 -0.85 -0.12 -5.16
C MET A 56 -1.80 1.02 -5.55
N ALA A 57 -2.94 0.67 -6.16
CA ALA A 57 -3.95 1.61 -6.61
C ALA A 57 -5.33 1.27 -6.03
N ASP A 58 -6.15 2.31 -5.81
CA ASP A 58 -7.55 2.15 -5.41
C ASP A 58 -8.43 1.70 -6.59
N VAL A 59 -9.71 1.48 -6.33
CA VAL A 59 -10.69 1.08 -7.36
C VAL A 59 -10.87 2.10 -8.48
N ASN A 60 -10.37 3.34 -8.30
CA ASN A 60 -10.40 4.41 -9.29
C ASN A 60 -9.04 4.57 -10.01
N GLY A 61 -8.08 3.66 -9.77
CA GLY A 61 -6.74 3.70 -10.35
C GLY A 61 -5.79 4.73 -9.72
N ARG A 62 -6.12 5.29 -8.55
CA ARG A 62 -5.26 6.27 -7.86
C ARG A 62 -4.31 5.56 -6.91
N ALA A 63 -3.03 5.90 -6.98
CA ALA A 63 -2.04 5.38 -6.04
C ALA A 63 -2.42 5.72 -4.58
N TYR A 64 -2.28 4.75 -3.68
CA TYR A 64 -2.55 4.93 -2.25
C TYR A 64 -1.49 4.23 -1.38
N ILE A 65 -1.41 4.65 -0.11
CA ILE A 65 -0.58 3.99 0.90
C ILE A 65 -1.49 3.07 1.72
N PRO A 66 -1.35 1.72 1.64
CA PRO A 66 -2.15 0.81 2.45
C PRO A 66 -1.92 1.01 3.94
N GLY A 67 -2.98 0.89 4.75
CA GLY A 67 -2.87 0.99 6.21
C GLY A 67 -1.98 -0.09 6.83
N SER A 68 -1.92 -1.26 6.20
CA SER A 68 -0.98 -2.34 6.57
C SER A 68 0.48 -1.95 6.37
N THR A 69 0.79 -1.13 5.36
CA THR A 69 2.14 -0.59 5.12
C THR A 69 2.55 0.41 6.21
N LEU A 70 1.60 1.20 6.72
CA LEU A 70 1.85 2.15 7.82
C LEU A 70 1.96 1.47 9.18
N LYS A 71 1.29 0.34 9.37
CA LYS A 71 1.34 -0.44 10.60
C LYS A 71 2.68 -1.18 10.66
N SER A 72 3.64 -0.68 11.44
CA SER A 72 4.89 -1.42 11.66
C SER A 72 4.60 -2.80 12.27
N ARG A 73 5.47 -3.78 12.00
CA ARG A 73 5.48 -5.06 12.72
C ARG A 73 5.81 -4.78 14.19
N GLU A 74 5.04 -5.34 15.12
CA GLU A 74 5.41 -5.31 16.54
C GLU A 74 6.78 -5.97 16.70
N ILE A 75 7.77 -5.22 17.19
CA ILE A 75 8.99 -5.83 17.73
C ILE A 75 8.56 -6.42 19.07
N SER A 76 8.34 -7.73 19.11
CA SER A 76 8.34 -8.46 20.37
C SER A 76 9.71 -8.21 21.02
N GLY A 77 9.72 -7.52 22.16
CA GLY A 77 10.94 -7.33 22.95
C GLY A 77 11.58 -8.68 23.32
N PRO A 78 12.87 -8.69 23.71
CA PRO A 78 13.51 -9.93 24.15
C PRO A 78 12.75 -10.47 25.37
N GLY A 79 12.31 -11.72 25.25
CA GLY A 79 11.75 -12.49 26.36
C GLY A 79 12.82 -12.96 27.34
#